data_AF-A0A6N3X2B0-F1
#
_entry.id   AF-A0A6N3X2B0-F1
#
_cell.length_a   1.000
_cell.length_b   1.000
_cell.length_c   1.000
_cell.angle_alpha   90.00
_cell.angle_beta   90.00
_cell.angle_gamma   90.00
#
_symmetry.space_group_name_H-M   'P 1'
#
loop_
_entity.id
_entity.type
_entity.pdbx_description
1 polymer ?
#
loop_
_entity_poly.entity_id
_entity_poly.type
_entity_poly.pdbx_seq_one_letter_code
_entity_poly.pdbx_strand_id
1 'polypeptide(L)' 'MEWCYHNQSDALVVLRSDEEDFYMEKVAFPFDMVSFEAPVATKVFVWGYCNGSVAIIDSFIVGKSMDPKNRPAT' A
#
# COMPACT_ATOMS: atom_id res chain seq x y z
N MET A 1 12.77 -2.13 -9.27
CA MET A 1 12.44 -3.55 -8.96
C MET A 1 10.93 -3.67 -9.00
N GLU A 2 10.41 -4.80 -9.47
CA GLU A 2 8.97 -5.06 -9.50
C GLU A 2 8.52 -5.67 -8.16
N TRP A 3 7.38 -5.20 -7.66
CA TRP A 3 6.74 -5.61 -6.41
C TRP A 3 5.25 -5.83 -6.64
N CYS A 4 4.62 -6.60 -5.74
CA CYS A 4 3.19 -6.86 -5.80
C CYS A 4 2.52 -6.48 -4.47
N TYR A 5 1.32 -5.91 -4.57
CA TYR A 5 0.43 -5.69 -3.44
C TYR A 5 -0.88 -6.43 -3.68
N HIS A 6 -1.34 -7.18 -2.67
CA HIS A 6 -2.62 -7.88 -2.70
C HIS A 6 -3.62 -7.10 -1.84
N ASN A 7 -4.65 -6.55 -2.48
CA ASN A 7 -5.72 -5.89 -1.74
C ASN A 7 -6.61 -6.95 -1.07
N GLN A 8 -6.50 -7.10 0.25
CA GLN A 8 -7.31 -8.06 1.00
C GLN A 8 -8.69 -7.52 1.41
N SER A 9 -9.04 -6.30 1.02
CA SER A 9 -10.32 -5.68 1.33
C SER A 9 -11.35 -5.88 0.22
N ASP A 10 -12.62 -5.71 0.57
CA ASP A 10 -13.77 -5.67 -0.34
C ASP A 10 -13.96 -4.29 -1.01
N ALA A 11 -13.09 -3.34 -0.70
CA ALA A 11 -13.11 -1.98 -1.24
C ALA A 11 -11.95 -1.73 -2.20
N LEU A 12 -12.14 -0.76 -3.10
CA LEU A 12 -11.06 -0.25 -3.94
C LEU A 12 -10.08 0.57 -3.08
N VAL A 13 -8.78 0.36 -3.30
CA VAL A 13 -7.72 1.12 -2.63
C VAL A 13 -6.74 1.73 -3.63
N VAL A 14 -6.08 2.81 -3.22
CA VAL A 14 -5.03 3.48 -3.98
C VAL A 14 -3.72 3.37 -3.22
N LEU A 15 -2.73 2.74 -3.85
CA LEU A 15 -1.34 2.77 -3.41
C LEU A 15 -0.72 4.07 -3.89
N ARG A 16 -0.11 4.84 -2.99
CA ARG A 16 0.61 6.07 -3.35
C ARG A 16 1.93 6.20 -2.62
N SER A 17 2.96 6.61 -3.33
CA SER A 17 4.24 7.09 -2.80
C SER A 17 4.56 8.43 -3.44
N ASP A 18 4.97 9.39 -2.62
CA ASP A 18 5.29 10.76 -3.02
C ASP A 18 6.57 11.17 -2.29
N GLU A 19 7.71 10.76 -2.85
CA GLU A 19 9.07 11.05 -2.37
C GLU A 19 9.75 12.04 -3.33
N GLU A 20 10.83 12.70 -2.91
CA GLU A 20 11.48 13.81 -3.66
C GLU A 20 11.84 13.44 -5.11
N ASP A 21 12.37 12.24 -5.33
CA ASP A 21 12.79 11.73 -6.64
C ASP A 21 11.93 10.56 -7.15
N PHE A 22 10.82 10.25 -6.47
CA PHE A 22 10.01 9.08 -6.81
C PHE A 22 8.52 9.29 -6.53
N TYR A 23 7.73 9.14 -7.59
CA TYR A 23 6.28 9.12 -7.52
C TYR A 23 5.72 7.79 -8.02
N MET A 24 4.76 7.23 -7.30
CA MET A 24 4.00 6.08 -7.72
C MET A 24 2.55 6.20 -7.26
N GLU A 25 1.62 5.91 -8.16
CA GLU A 25 0.21 5.76 -7.86
C GLU A 25 -0.35 4.56 -8.61
N LYS A 26 -1.07 3.68 -7.89
CA LYS A 26 -1.71 2.49 -8.44
C LYS A 26 -3.05 2.24 -7.78
N VAL A 27 -4.00 1.79 -8.57
CA VAL A 27 -5.31 1.34 -8.10
C VAL A 27 -5.30 -0.17 -7.94
N ALA A 28 -5.76 -0.67 -6.81
CA ALA A 28 -6.00 -2.09 -6.59
C ALA A 28 -7.50 -2.33 -6.37
N PHE A 29 -8.09 -3.18 -7.20
CA PHE A 29 -9.49 -3.60 -7.07
C PHE A 29 -9.67 -4.51 -5.84
N PRO A 30 -10.90 -4.66 -5.32
CA PRO A 30 -11.19 -5.61 -4.26
C PRO A 30 -10.66 -7.01 -4.57
N PHE A 31 -9.93 -7.60 -3.63
CA PHE A 31 -9.35 -8.96 -3.72
C PHE A 31 -8.40 -9.21 -4.90
N ASP A 32 -7.91 -8.15 -5.56
CA ASP A 32 -7.01 -8.25 -6.70
C ASP A 32 -5.55 -7.95 -6.32
N MET A 33 -4.64 -8.36 -7.18
CA MET A 33 -3.21 -8.10 -7.05
C MET A 33 -2.75 -7.06 -8.07
N VAL A 34 -2.01 -6.05 -7.61
CA VAL A 34 -1.41 -5.05 -8.48
C VAL A 34 0.11 -5.12 -8.40
N SER A 35 0.75 -5.19 -9.56
CA SER A 35 2.20 -5.05 -9.69
C SER A 35 2.59 -3.57 -9.85
N PHE A 36 3.71 -3.19 -9.26
CA PHE A 36 4.24 -1.84 -9.34
C PHE A 36 5.76 -1.85 -9.23
N GLU A 37 6.38 -0.82 -9.80
CA GLU A 37 7.82 -0.60 -9.66
C GLU A 37 8.08 0.43 -8.58
N ALA A 38 9.04 0.14 -7.71
CA ALA A 38 9.53 1.09 -6.71
C ALA A 38 10.98 0.77 -6.33
N PRO A 39 11.76 1.79 -5.89
CA PRO A 39 12.99 1.58 -5.16
C PRO A 39 12.78 0.76 -3.89
N VAL A 40 13.85 0.11 -3.42
CA VAL A 40 13.85 -0.51 -2.09
C VAL A 40 13.76 0.60 -1.04
N ALA A 41 13.08 0.31 0.07
CA ALA A 41 12.85 1.22 1.19
C ALA A 41 11.86 2.37 0.92
N THR A 42 11.26 2.45 -0.27
CA THR A 42 10.16 3.37 -0.56
C THR A 42 8.98 3.13 0.36
N LYS A 43 8.41 4.22 0.90
CA LYS A 43 7.21 4.17 1.74
C LYS A 43 5.95 4.31 0.88
N VAL A 44 5.10 3.28 0.92
CA VAL A 44 3.82 3.27 0.20
C VAL A 44 2.69 3.45 1.20
N PHE A 45 1.80 4.40 0.93
CA PHE A 45 0.56 4.61 1.66
C PHE A 45 -0.61 3.98 0.90
N VAL A 46 -1.46 3.27 1.63
CA VAL A 46 -2.71 2.70 1.10
C VAL A 46 -3.84 3.62 1.49
N TRP A 47 -4.44 4.27 0.51
CA TRP A 47 -5.60 5.11 0.66
C TRP A 47 -6.86 4.31 0.36
N GLY A 48 -7.86 4.43 1.20
CA GLY A 48 -9.15 3.78 1.02
C GLY A 48 -10.28 4.65 1.56
N TYR A 49 -11.51 4.27 1.22
CA TYR A 49 -12.69 4.88 1.81
C TYR A 49 -13.00 4.22 3.15
N CYS A 50 -12.90 4.97 4.24
CA CYS A 50 -13.17 4.50 5.60
C CYS A 50 -13.87 5.60 6.40
N ASN A 51 -14.85 5.21 7.23
CA ASN A 51 -15.59 6.13 8.11
C ASN A 51 -16.19 7.36 7.38
N GLY A 52 -16.69 7.19 6.17
CA GLY A 52 -17.35 8.26 5.41
C GLY A 52 -16.40 9.20 4.65
N SER A 53 -15.09 8.93 4.64
CA SER A 53 -14.10 9.78 3.97
C SER A 53 -12.97 8.96 3.35
N VAL A 54 -12.18 9.58 2.47
CA VAL A 54 -10.95 8.99 1.95
C VAL A 54 -9.83 9.26 2.94
N ALA A 55 -9.16 8.21 3.40
CA ALA A 55 -8.09 8.30 4.39
C ALA A 55 -6.99 7.26 4.11
N ILE A 56 -5.81 7.46 4.69
CA ILE A 56 -4.77 6.44 4.74
C ILE A 56 -5.24 5.36 5.72
N ILE A 57 -5.39 4.14 5.22
CA ILE A 57 -5.87 2.99 6.00
C ILE A 57 -4.74 2.00 6.33
N ASP A 58 -3.64 2.05 5.59
CA ASP A 58 -2.44 1.24 5.84
C ASP A 58 -1.19 1.90 5.23
N SER A 59 0.00 1.43 5.61
CA SER A 59 1.25 1.78 4.94
C SER A 59 2.30 0.70 5.10
N PHE A 60 3.15 0.53 4.08
CA PHE A 60 4.25 -0.43 4.13
C PHE A 60 5.51 0.14 3.48
N ILE A 61 6.64 -0.51 3.78
CA ILE A 61 7.94 -0.18 3.21
C ILE A 61 8.34 -1.31 2.27
N VAL A 62 8.60 -0.94 1.02
CA VAL A 62 8.99 -1.87 -0.04
C VAL A 62 10.35 -2.50 0.28
N GLY A 63 10.48 -3.81 0.07
CA GLY A 63 11.71 -4.56 0.34
C GLY A 63 11.99 -4.83 1.83
N LYS A 64 11.15 -4.37 2.76
CA LYS A 64 11.21 -4.78 4.17
C LYS A 64 10.28 -5.97 4.37
N SER A 65 10.83 -7.12 4.78
CA SER A 65 10.00 -8.29 5.12
C SER A 65 9.06 -7.92 6.27
N MET A 66 7.76 -8.17 6.10
CA MET A 66 6.78 -8.02 7.18
C MET A 66 7.10 -9.07 8.26
N ASP A 67 7.76 -8.64 9.34
CA ASP A 67 7.88 -9.47 10.52
C ASP A 67 6.48 -9.57 11.18
N PRO A 68 5.90 -10.78 11.32
CA PRO A 68 4.53 -10.94 11.79
C PRO A 68 4.30 -10.52 13.25
N LYS A 69 5.34 -10.13 14.02
CA LYS A 69 5.24 -9.72 15.42
C LYS A 69 4.81 -8.27 15.66
N ASN A 70 4.67 -7.45 14.61
CA ASN A 70 4.44 -6.01 14.78
C ASN A 70 2.99 -5.55 14.49
N ARG A 71 1.99 -6.42 14.62
CA ARG A 71 0.59 -5.97 14.63
C ARG A 71 0.29 -5.26 15.96
N PRO A 72 -0.22 -4.01 15.96
CA PRO A 72 -0.79 -3.46 17.18
C PRO A 72 -1.95 -4.37 17.62
N ALA A 73 -1.95 -4.75 18.90
CA ALA A 73 -3.03 -5.50 19.49
C ALA A 73 -4.33 -4.70 19.38
N THR A 74 -5.40 -5.40 18.98
CA THR A 74 -6.77 -4.88 18.87
C THR A 74 -7.32 -4.50 20.24
#